data_AF-A0A7C1BBF7-F1
#
_entry.id   AF-A0A7C1BBF7-F1
#
_cell.length_a   1.000
_cell.length_b   1.000
_cell.length_c   1.000
_cell.angle_alpha   90.00
_cell.angle_beta   90.00
_cell.angle_gamma   90.00
#
_symmetry.space_group_name_H-M   'P 1'
#
loop_
_entity.id
_entity.type
_entity.pdbx_description
1 polymer ?
#
loop_
_entity_poly.entity_id
_entity_poly.type
_entity_poly.pdbx_seq_one_letter_code
_entity_poly.pdbx_strand_id
1 'polypeptide(L)'
;MINSDIRDIRRIIGGGVIKRWLPMSEDAFDKLIATLEEASFEDDMLNILRGISSNNYFTCSQVKRIMDVFEFSEGKISAFSMLYKHIIDPENISVVYTSLDFSSDKDRISEIIEDMSE
;
A
#
# COMPACT_ATOMS: atom_id res chain seq x y z
N MET A 1 13.09 7.89 -24.48
CA MET A 1 13.48 6.77 -23.58
C MET A 1 14.92 7.05 -23.21
N ILE A 2 15.28 7.46 -21.99
CA ILE A 2 15.05 6.82 -20.69
C ILE A 2 15.04 7.91 -19.60
N ASN A 3 14.13 7.78 -18.63
CA ASN A 3 14.06 8.42 -17.30
C ASN A 3 14.79 9.76 -17.10
N SER A 4 14.07 10.85 -17.32
CA SER A 4 14.47 12.19 -16.86
C SER A 4 13.82 12.47 -15.50
N ASP A 5 14.57 12.19 -14.44
CA ASP A 5 14.58 12.95 -13.18
C ASP A 5 13.24 13.35 -12.55
N ILE A 6 12.49 12.37 -12.05
CA ILE A 6 11.45 12.61 -11.01
C ILE A 6 12.09 13.01 -9.67
N ARG A 7 13.42 12.87 -9.52
CA ARG A 7 14.16 13.22 -8.29
C ARG A 7 14.46 14.73 -8.14
N ASP A 8 14.17 15.55 -9.16
CA ASP A 8 14.58 16.97 -9.22
C ASP A 8 13.47 18.01 -8.90
N ILE A 9 12.41 17.62 -8.20
CA ILE A 9 11.44 18.59 -7.63
C ILE A 9 11.95 19.09 -6.26
N ARG A 10 13.17 19.64 -6.23
CA ARG A 10 13.78 20.25 -5.03
C ARG A 10 13.85 21.79 -5.08
N ARG A 11 13.07 22.42 -5.94
CA ARG A 11 13.04 23.88 -6.09
C ARG A 11 11.60 24.25 -6.44
N ILE A 12 10.79 24.79 -5.53
CA ILE A 12 10.54 26.23 -5.42
C ILE A 12 9.67 26.46 -4.15
N ILE A 13 10.26 27.15 -3.16
CA ILE A 13 9.69 28.23 -2.33
C ILE A 13 8.15 28.35 -2.21
N GLY A 14 7.62 28.24 -0.98
CA GLY A 14 6.36 28.90 -0.57
C GLY A 14 5.23 28.01 -0.03
N GLY A 15 5.18 27.80 1.29
CA GLY A 15 3.93 27.85 2.08
C GLY A 15 2.73 26.94 1.70
N GLY A 16 2.94 25.76 1.12
CA GLY A 16 1.87 24.80 0.88
C GLY A 16 2.46 23.40 0.73
N VAL A 17 2.12 22.51 1.64
CA VAL A 17 2.59 21.12 1.63
C VAL A 17 2.26 20.50 0.26
N ILE A 18 3.29 20.07 -0.47
CA ILE A 18 3.21 19.37 -1.76
C ILE A 18 2.43 18.05 -1.59
N LYS A 19 1.10 18.14 -1.55
CA LYS A 19 0.19 17.03 -1.25
C LYS A 19 -0.16 16.23 -2.50
N ARG A 20 0.82 15.90 -3.35
CA ARG A 20 0.53 15.18 -4.60
C ARG A 20 1.02 13.73 -4.63
N TRP A 21 2.06 13.36 -3.89
CA TRP A 21 2.64 11.99 -3.94
C TRP A 21 3.33 11.57 -2.64
N LEU A 22 2.94 12.15 -1.51
CA LEU A 22 3.52 11.75 -0.23
C LEU A 22 2.73 10.56 0.32
N PRO A 23 3.42 9.53 0.84
CA PRO A 23 2.73 8.44 1.50
C PRO A 23 2.03 9.00 2.75
N MET A 24 1.05 8.25 3.24
CA MET A 24 0.41 8.53 4.52
C MET A 24 1.50 8.76 5.60
N SER A 25 1.38 9.82 6.39
CA SER A 25 2.33 10.11 7.47
C SER A 25 2.27 9.02 8.54
N GLU A 26 3.39 8.73 9.20
CA GLU A 26 3.47 7.68 10.23
C GLU A 26 2.37 7.81 11.30
N ASP A 27 2.17 9.01 11.88
CA ASP A 27 1.12 9.25 12.89
C ASP A 27 -0.31 8.95 12.40
N ALA A 28 -0.57 9.13 11.11
CA ALA A 28 -1.88 8.83 10.52
C ALA A 28 -1.99 7.35 10.20
N PHE A 29 -0.88 6.74 9.79
CA PHE A 29 -0.77 5.33 9.49
C PHE A 29 -0.91 4.46 10.74
N ASP A 30 -0.30 4.85 11.86
CA ASP A 30 -0.42 4.11 13.12
C ASP A 30 -1.87 4.13 13.63
N LYS A 31 -2.60 5.24 13.43
CA LYS A 31 -4.04 5.30 13.72
C LYS A 31 -4.86 4.39 12.82
N LEU A 32 -4.49 4.29 11.54
CA LEU A 32 -5.11 3.34 10.62
C LEU A 32 -4.89 1.91 11.11
N ILE A 33 -3.65 1.54 11.43
CA ILE A 33 -3.34 0.20 11.95
C ILE A 33 -4.14 -0.11 13.21
N ALA A 34 -4.16 0.80 14.19
CA ALA A 34 -4.96 0.61 15.40
C ALA A 34 -6.46 0.42 15.09
N THR A 35 -6.99 1.18 14.12
CA THR A 35 -8.39 1.04 13.68
C THR A 35 -8.66 -0.32 13.03
N LEU A 36 -7.71 -0.85 12.25
CA LEU A 36 -7.82 -2.18 11.64
C LEU A 36 -7.73 -3.28 12.70
N GLU A 37 -6.81 -3.17 13.65
CA GLU A 37 -6.65 -4.12 14.77
C GLU A 37 -7.86 -4.14 15.72
N GLU A 38 -8.58 -3.01 15.85
CA GLU A 38 -9.83 -2.93 16.62
C GLU A 38 -11.02 -3.61 15.91
N ALA A 39 -10.96 -3.80 14.60
CA ALA A 39 -12.03 -4.47 13.86
C ALA A 39 -12.02 -5.98 14.14
N SER A 40 -13.19 -6.54 14.45
CA SER A 40 -13.30 -7.96 14.85
C SER A 40 -13.25 -8.94 13.67
N PHE A 41 -13.41 -8.47 12.43
CA PHE A 41 -13.49 -9.31 11.23
C PHE A 41 -12.70 -8.69 10.07
N GLU A 42 -12.04 -9.54 9.27
CA GLU A 42 -11.26 -9.09 8.10
C GLU A 42 -12.12 -8.35 7.06
N ASP A 43 -13.39 -8.70 6.91
CA ASP A 43 -14.30 -7.99 6.01
C ASP A 43 -14.49 -6.52 6.40
N ASP A 44 -14.58 -6.25 7.71
CA ASP A 44 -14.69 -4.88 8.23
C ASP A 44 -13.38 -4.11 8.01
N MET A 45 -12.24 -4.77 8.21
CA MET A 45 -10.91 -4.21 7.90
C MET A 45 -10.80 -3.81 6.42
N LEU A 46 -11.23 -4.68 5.51
CA LEU A 46 -11.24 -4.40 4.07
C LEU A 46 -12.17 -3.24 3.72
N ASN A 47 -13.32 -3.12 4.38
CA ASN A 47 -14.24 -2.00 4.17
C ASN A 47 -13.63 -0.65 4.59
N ILE A 48 -12.95 -0.63 5.74
CA ILE A 48 -12.21 0.56 6.22
C ILE A 48 -11.11 0.92 5.22
N LEU A 49 -10.34 -0.08 4.80
CA LEU A 49 -9.24 0.10 3.87
C LEU A 49 -9.71 0.67 2.52
N ARG A 50 -10.85 0.21 2.01
CA ARG A 50 -11.48 0.71 0.76
C ARG A 50 -11.74 2.22 0.79
N GLY A 51 -12.27 2.70 1.91
CA GLY A 51 -12.62 4.12 2.08
C GLY A 51 -11.38 5.01 2.13
N ILE A 52 -10.29 4.50 2.71
CA ILE A 52 -9.06 5.24 2.93
C ILE A 52 -8.14 5.18 1.70
N SER A 53 -8.07 4.04 1.00
CA SER A 53 -7.17 3.84 -0.13
C SER A 53 -7.44 4.80 -1.29
N SER A 54 -8.72 5.14 -1.51
CA SER A 54 -9.15 6.01 -2.62
C SER A 54 -8.47 7.40 -2.64
N ASN A 55 -8.04 7.91 -1.49
CA ASN A 55 -7.50 9.27 -1.33
C ASN A 55 -6.09 9.32 -0.73
N ASN A 56 -5.47 8.17 -0.47
CA ASN A 56 -4.17 8.09 0.18
C ASN A 56 -3.20 7.26 -0.64
N TYR A 57 -1.92 7.60 -0.51
CA TYR A 57 -0.81 6.87 -1.10
C TYR A 57 -0.05 6.13 -0.01
N PHE A 58 0.57 5.01 -0.36
CA PHE A 58 1.27 4.14 0.57
C PHE A 58 2.64 3.75 0.04
N THR A 59 3.56 3.50 0.95
CA THR A 59 4.80 2.79 0.61
C THR A 59 4.59 1.28 0.67
N CYS A 60 5.43 0.51 -0.02
CA CYS A 60 5.43 -0.95 0.06
C CYS A 60 5.60 -1.45 1.50
N SER A 61 6.38 -0.73 2.32
CA SER A 61 6.55 -1.04 3.74
C SER A 61 5.26 -0.84 4.55
N GLN A 62 4.50 0.21 4.24
CA GLN A 62 3.18 0.44 4.84
C GLN A 62 2.15 -0.59 4.37
N VAL A 63 2.16 -0.95 3.09
CA VAL A 63 1.29 -2.02 2.56
C VAL A 63 1.60 -3.35 3.24
N LYS A 64 2.88 -3.71 3.41
CA LYS A 64 3.28 -4.88 4.19
C LYS A 64 2.70 -4.85 5.60
N ARG A 65 2.86 -3.73 6.32
CA ARG A 65 2.31 -3.59 7.68
C ARG A 65 0.79 -3.75 7.72
N ILE A 66 0.07 -3.23 6.73
CA ILE A 66 -1.38 -3.45 6.62
C ILE A 66 -1.68 -4.93 6.40
N MET A 67 -0.96 -5.61 5.51
CA MET A 67 -1.14 -7.04 5.26
C MET A 67 -0.84 -7.88 6.50
N ASP A 68 0.15 -7.51 7.30
CA ASP A 68 0.50 -8.23 8.53
C ASP A 68 -0.60 -8.18 9.60
N VAL A 69 -1.58 -7.26 9.50
CA VAL A 69 -2.77 -7.21 10.39
C VAL A 69 -3.75 -8.34 10.08
N PHE A 70 -3.79 -8.83 8.84
CA PHE A 70 -4.69 -9.90 8.43
C PHE A 70 -4.13 -11.26 8.85
N GLU A 71 -4.99 -12.11 9.38
CA GLU A 71 -4.64 -13.46 9.80
C GLU A 71 -4.56 -14.40 8.58
N PHE A 72 -5.47 -14.23 7.62
CA PHE A 72 -5.61 -15.10 6.46
C PHE A 72 -4.98 -14.51 5.20
N SER A 73 -4.41 -15.38 4.36
CA SER A 73 -3.77 -14.97 3.10
C SER A 73 -4.76 -14.33 2.11
N GLU A 74 -6.01 -14.78 2.08
CA GLU A 74 -7.05 -14.14 1.25
C GLU A 74 -7.28 -12.67 1.63
N GLY A 75 -7.30 -12.37 2.93
CA GLY A 75 -7.41 -11.00 3.45
C GLY A 75 -6.21 -10.16 3.05
N LYS A 76 -4.99 -10.71 3.20
CA LYS A 76 -3.73 -10.08 2.76
C LYS A 76 -3.74 -9.74 1.27
N ILE A 77 -4.13 -10.69 0.42
CA ILE A 77 -4.19 -10.52 -1.04
C ILE A 77 -5.23 -9.48 -1.43
N SER A 78 -6.41 -9.52 -0.80
CA SER A 78 -7.48 -8.55 -1.02
C SER A 78 -7.05 -7.13 -0.64
N ALA A 79 -6.41 -6.97 0.53
CA ALA A 79 -5.87 -5.69 0.97
C ALA A 79 -4.82 -5.15 -0.02
N PHE A 80 -3.89 -6.01 -0.47
CA PHE A 80 -2.89 -5.63 -1.46
C PHE A 80 -3.51 -5.14 -2.77
N SER A 81 -4.47 -5.89 -3.33
CA SER A 81 -5.15 -5.53 -4.58
C SER A 81 -5.78 -4.14 -4.51
N MET A 82 -6.34 -3.77 -3.36
CA MET A 82 -6.96 -2.45 -3.13
C MET A 82 -5.95 -1.31 -3.02
N LEU A 83 -4.72 -1.61 -2.59
CA LEU A 83 -3.67 -0.63 -2.37
C LEU A 83 -2.69 -0.49 -3.52
N TYR A 84 -2.56 -1.51 -4.38
CA TYR A 84 -1.53 -1.59 -5.42
C TYR A 84 -1.46 -0.33 -6.31
N LYS A 85 -2.62 0.19 -6.77
CA LYS A 85 -2.68 1.40 -7.61
C LYS A 85 -2.22 2.69 -6.91
N HIS A 86 -2.08 2.64 -5.59
CA HIS A 86 -1.74 3.77 -4.73
C HIS A 86 -0.34 3.62 -4.11
N ILE A 87 0.45 2.64 -4.54
CA ILE A 87 1.84 2.47 -4.13
C ILE A 87 2.72 3.47 -4.87
N ILE A 88 3.58 4.18 -4.13
CA ILE A 88 4.47 5.22 -4.68
C ILE A 88 5.91 4.76 -4.91
N ASP A 89 6.29 3.60 -4.36
CA ASP A 89 7.64 3.00 -4.45
C ASP A 89 7.59 1.57 -5.01
N PRO A 90 7.04 1.35 -6.22
CA PRO A 90 6.87 0.02 -6.80
C PRO A 90 8.19 -0.75 -6.97
N GLU A 91 9.34 -0.07 -6.99
CA GLU A 91 10.66 -0.71 -6.95
C GLU A 91 10.89 -1.58 -5.69
N ASN A 92 10.14 -1.34 -4.61
CA ASN A 92 10.22 -2.05 -3.34
C ASN A 92 9.12 -3.10 -3.17
N ILE A 93 8.35 -3.42 -4.23
CA ILE A 93 7.22 -4.35 -4.17
C ILE A 93 7.61 -5.74 -3.63
N SER A 94 8.90 -6.10 -3.77
CA SER A 94 9.46 -7.35 -3.25
C SER A 94 9.24 -7.53 -1.74
N VAL A 95 9.14 -6.43 -0.99
CA VAL A 95 8.88 -6.44 0.47
C VAL A 95 7.50 -7.03 0.79
N VAL A 96 6.50 -6.83 -0.06
CA VAL A 96 5.13 -7.31 0.14
C VAL A 96 5.08 -8.84 0.21
N TYR A 97 5.85 -9.52 -0.63
CA TYR A 97 5.91 -11.00 -0.63
C TYR A 97 6.42 -11.59 0.68
N THR A 98 7.12 -10.82 1.51
CA THR A 98 7.61 -11.30 2.82
C THR A 98 6.49 -11.47 3.85
N SER A 99 5.30 -10.93 3.59
CA SER A 99 4.11 -11.04 4.44
C SER A 99 3.31 -12.34 4.18
N LEU A 100 3.73 -13.11 3.16
CA LEU A 100 3.06 -14.33 2.70
C LEU A 100 3.96 -15.54 2.92
N ASP A 101 3.41 -16.57 3.56
CA ASP A 101 4.15 -17.79 3.90
C ASP A 101 4.22 -18.77 2.72
N PHE A 102 3.14 -18.87 1.94
CA PHE A 102 3.01 -19.84 0.86
C PHE A 102 3.44 -19.27 -0.50
N SER A 103 4.06 -20.10 -1.34
CA SER A 103 4.43 -19.71 -2.70
C SER A 103 3.21 -19.42 -3.57
N SER A 104 2.13 -20.20 -3.42
CA SER A 104 0.88 -20.00 -4.15
C SER A 104 0.28 -18.61 -3.93
N ASP A 105 0.41 -18.05 -2.73
CA ASP A 105 -0.10 -16.72 -2.43
C ASP A 105 0.75 -15.64 -3.08
N LYS A 106 2.07 -15.87 -3.19
CA LYS A 106 3.00 -14.98 -3.89
C LYS A 106 2.75 -14.98 -5.39
N ASP A 107 2.42 -16.14 -5.96
CA ASP A 107 2.03 -16.27 -7.36
C ASP A 107 0.77 -15.44 -7.64
N ARG A 108 -0.25 -15.51 -6.76
CA ARG A 108 -1.48 -14.70 -6.88
C ARG A 108 -1.24 -13.19 -6.80
N ILE A 109 -0.35 -12.73 -5.93
CA ILE A 109 0.05 -11.31 -5.91
C ILE A 109 0.74 -10.92 -7.22
N SER A 110 1.56 -11.81 -7.77
CA SER A 110 2.28 -11.57 -9.02
C SER A 110 1.31 -11.45 -10.21
N GLU A 111 0.32 -12.34 -10.29
CA GLU A 111 -0.78 -12.26 -11.27
C GLU A 111 -1.52 -10.92 -11.16
N ILE A 112 -1.85 -10.47 -9.95
CA ILE A 112 -2.51 -9.16 -9.73
C ILE A 112 -1.64 -8.01 -10.25
N ILE A 113 -0.33 -8.04 -9.99
CA ILE A 113 0.61 -7.02 -10.44
C ILE A 113 0.66 -6.99 -11.97
N GLU A 114 0.75 -8.15 -12.61
CA GLU A 114 0.78 -8.32 -14.06
C GLU A 114 -0.52 -7.79 -14.68
N ASP A 115 -1.68 -8.27 -14.24
CA ASP A 115 -3.01 -7.87 -14.71
C ASP A 115 -3.28 -6.35 -14.59
N MET A 116 -2.69 -5.70 -13.59
CA MET A 116 -2.89 -4.27 -13.33
C MET A 116 -1.79 -3.39 -13.94
N SER A 117 -0.76 -4.01 -14.54
CA SER A 117 0.35 -3.32 -15.23
C SER A 117 0.12 -3.16 -16.74
N GLU A 118 -0.83 -3.91 -17.31
CA GLU A 118 -1.30 -3.80 -18.69
C GLU A 118 -2.34 -2.66 -18.88
#